data_AF-A0A2G6GRX3-F1
#
_entry.id   AF-A0A2G6GRX3-F1
#
_cell.length_a   1.000
_cell.length_b   1.000
_cell.length_c   1.000
_cell.angle_alpha   90.00
_cell.angle_beta   90.00
_cell.angle_gamma   90.00
#
_symmetry.space_group_name_H-M   'P 1'
#
loop_
_entity.id
_entity.type
_entity.pdbx_description
1 polymer ?
#
loop_
_entity_poly.entity_id
_entity_poly.type
_entity_poly.pdbx_seq_one_letter_code
_entity_poly.pdbx_strand_id
1 'polypeptide(L)'
;MENRRLTGEELHELGIKWVYKHIKEEYKVLNVNIDMDKNPQILAEKEEQLYFIVVKTSTYPDTGWLTPTAAEEIIQHANKHNAKILFASVGIANADATSEKEMEHPMKDGHYYFNYTGLSIEPNLLITPSPN
;
A
#
# COMPACT_ATOMS: atom_id res chain seq x y z
N MET A 1 18.19 14.60 -21.69
CA MET A 1 17.50 14.90 -20.42
C MET A 1 17.13 13.55 -19.84
N GLU A 2 17.83 13.09 -18.79
CA GLU A 2 17.51 11.82 -18.15
C GLU A 2 16.12 11.89 -17.52
N ASN A 3 15.28 10.91 -17.82
CA ASN A 3 13.92 10.85 -17.31
C ASN A 3 14.00 10.38 -15.84
N ARG A 4 14.21 11.34 -14.93
CA ARG A 4 14.33 11.10 -13.48
C ARG A 4 12.99 10.87 -12.78
N ARG A 5 11.89 10.71 -13.52
CA ARG A 5 10.57 10.40 -12.93
C ARG A 5 10.55 8.97 -12.42
N LEU A 6 9.92 8.76 -11.27
CA LEU A 6 9.66 7.40 -10.78
C LEU A 6 8.68 6.70 -11.71
N THR A 7 8.95 5.43 -12.03
CA THR A 7 7.95 4.56 -12.66
C THR A 7 6.90 4.14 -11.64
N GLY A 8 5.78 3.56 -12.12
CA GLY A 8 4.76 3.00 -11.21
C GLY A 8 5.31 1.94 -10.27
N GLU A 9 6.22 1.09 -10.76
CA GLU A 9 6.91 0.07 -9.96
C GLU A 9 7.81 0.70 -8.88
N GLU A 10 8.62 1.69 -9.24
CA GLU A 10 9.50 2.37 -8.29
C GLU A 10 8.72 3.14 -7.22
N LEU A 11 7.59 3.73 -7.61
CA LEU A 11 6.65 4.37 -6.70
C LEU A 11 6.05 3.35 -5.73
N HIS A 12 5.62 2.21 -6.25
CA HIS A 12 5.05 1.13 -5.45
C HIS A 12 6.05 0.59 -4.44
N GLU A 13 7.27 0.28 -4.88
CA GLU A 13 8.37 -0.11 -4.02
C GLU A 13 8.65 0.91 -2.92
N LEU A 14 8.62 2.21 -3.25
CA LEU A 14 8.85 3.29 -2.30
C LEU A 14 7.77 3.30 -1.22
N GLY A 15 6.50 3.13 -1.60
CA GLY A 15 5.38 2.99 -0.66
C GLY A 15 5.53 1.78 0.26
N ILE A 16 5.88 0.60 -0.28
CA ILE A 16 6.13 -0.60 0.52
C ILE A 16 7.29 -0.37 1.49
N LYS A 17 8.41 0.22 1.05
CA LYS A 17 9.56 0.52 1.90
C LYS A 17 9.17 1.46 3.05
N TRP A 18 8.29 2.43 2.80
CA TRP A 18 7.79 3.35 3.81
C TRP A 18 6.93 2.61 4.85
N VAL A 19 5.95 1.81 4.41
CA VAL A 19 5.08 1.02 5.29
C VAL A 19 5.90 0.02 6.11
N TYR A 20 6.83 -0.70 5.47
CA TYR A 20 7.73 -1.64 6.14
C TYR A 20 8.50 -0.97 7.30
N LYS A 21 9.05 0.23 7.07
CA LYS A 21 9.76 0.98 8.11
C LYS A 21 8.86 1.37 9.28
N HIS A 22 7.57 1.61 9.03
CA HIS A 22 6.61 2.00 10.06
C HIS A 22 6.15 0.82 10.92
N ILE A 23 6.02 -0.38 10.33
CA ILE A 23 5.50 -1.56 11.04
C ILE A 23 6.56 -2.44 11.68
N LYS A 24 7.82 -2.39 11.23
CA LYS A 24 8.88 -3.33 11.65
C LYS A 24 9.21 -3.30 13.14
N GLU A 25 8.84 -2.23 13.85
CA GLU A 25 9.09 -2.10 15.29
C GLU A 25 8.00 -2.80 16.12
N GLU A 26 6.81 -2.97 15.56
CA GLU A 26 5.67 -3.58 16.24
C GLU A 26 5.31 -4.98 15.71
N TYR A 27 5.69 -5.30 14.48
CA TYR A 27 5.34 -6.53 13.78
C TYR A 27 6.60 -7.29 13.37
N LYS A 28 6.56 -8.62 13.52
CA LYS A 28 7.55 -9.52 12.94
C LYS A 28 7.23 -9.76 11.48
N VAL A 29 7.96 -9.12 10.57
CA VAL A 29 7.76 -9.31 9.13
C VAL A 29 8.31 -10.67 8.69
N LEU A 30 7.45 -11.48 8.09
CA LEU A 30 7.76 -12.83 7.61
C LEU A 30 8.14 -12.84 6.12
N ASN A 31 7.47 -12.01 5.31
CA ASN A 31 7.71 -11.91 3.87
C ASN A 31 7.35 -10.52 3.34
N VAL A 32 8.06 -10.05 2.32
CA VAL A 32 7.76 -8.84 1.55
C VAL A 32 7.80 -9.17 0.06
N ASN A 33 6.74 -8.81 -0.65
CA ASN A 33 6.61 -8.93 -2.08
C ASN A 33 6.29 -7.55 -2.69
N ILE A 34 7.12 -7.13 -3.64
CA ILE A 34 7.03 -5.83 -4.32
C ILE A 34 6.20 -5.87 -5.60
N ASP A 35 5.74 -7.06 -5.99
CA ASP A 35 4.91 -7.27 -7.17
C ASP A 35 3.52 -6.62 -6.96
N MET A 36 3.19 -5.63 -7.80
CA MET A 36 1.95 -4.85 -7.70
C MET A 36 0.68 -5.71 -7.83
N ASP A 37 0.79 -6.82 -8.56
CA ASP A 37 -0.32 -7.71 -8.88
C ASP A 37 -0.53 -8.80 -7.82
N LYS A 38 0.39 -8.93 -6.85
CA LYS A 38 0.31 -9.96 -5.82
C LYS A 38 -0.01 -9.37 -4.45
N ASN A 39 -1.08 -9.87 -3.85
CA ASN A 39 -1.48 -9.53 -2.49
C ASN A 39 -1.36 -10.78 -1.57
N PRO A 40 -0.97 -10.61 -0.29
CA PRO A 40 -0.54 -9.35 0.32
C PRO A 40 0.89 -8.95 -0.08
N GLN A 41 1.21 -7.65 -0.01
CA GLN A 41 2.58 -7.15 -0.20
C GLN A 41 3.47 -7.48 1.00
N ILE A 42 2.92 -7.47 2.22
CA ILE A 42 3.68 -7.81 3.42
C ILE A 42 2.91 -8.84 4.23
N LEU A 43 3.58 -9.95 4.56
CA LEU A 43 3.12 -10.91 5.54
C LEU A 43 3.84 -10.63 6.85
N ALA A 44 3.08 -10.40 7.92
CA ALA A 44 3.64 -10.11 9.24
C ALA A 44 2.92 -10.89 10.35
N GLU A 45 3.56 -10.98 11.51
CA GLU A 45 3.04 -11.64 12.69
C GLU A 45 3.18 -10.71 13.90
N LYS A 46 2.14 -10.61 14.72
CA LYS A 46 2.15 -9.87 15.99
C LYS A 46 1.27 -10.62 16.98
N GLU A 47 1.80 -10.97 18.14
CA GLU A 47 1.08 -11.69 19.20
C GLU A 47 0.39 -12.97 18.70
N GLU A 48 1.13 -13.82 17.97
CA GLU A 48 0.64 -15.09 17.37
C GLU A 48 -0.49 -14.92 16.31
N GLN A 49 -0.85 -13.69 15.96
CA GLN A 49 -1.79 -13.38 14.91
C GLN A 49 -1.04 -13.04 13.61
N LEU A 50 -1.41 -13.72 12.52
CA LEU A 50 -0.95 -13.39 11.17
C LEU A 50 -1.68 -12.14 10.64
N TYR A 51 -0.92 -11.27 9.99
CA TYR A 51 -1.39 -10.05 9.35
C TYR A 51 -0.98 -10.04 7.88
N PHE A 52 -1.97 -9.89 7.01
CA PHE A 52 -1.84 -9.69 5.58
C PHE A 52 -1.95 -8.18 5.32
N ILE A 53 -0.83 -7.53 5.07
CA ILE A 53 -0.78 -6.10 4.85
C ILE A 53 -0.74 -5.85 3.35
N VAL A 54 -1.82 -5.24 2.85
CA VAL A 54 -1.97 -4.85 1.45
C VAL A 54 -1.55 -3.39 1.32
N VAL A 55 -0.54 -3.12 0.51
CA VAL A 55 -0.03 -1.77 0.25
C VAL A 55 -0.45 -1.35 -1.15
N LYS A 56 -1.10 -0.20 -1.28
CA LYS A 56 -1.40 0.40 -2.58
C LYS A 56 -0.89 1.84 -2.61
N THR A 57 -0.14 2.15 -3.66
CA THR A 57 0.56 3.43 -3.80
C THR A 57 0.07 4.16 -5.04
N SER A 58 -0.15 5.46 -4.95
CA SER A 58 -0.43 6.34 -6.09
C SER A 58 0.25 7.70 -5.90
N THR A 59 0.27 8.54 -6.93
CA THR A 59 0.77 9.92 -6.84
C THR A 59 -0.36 10.87 -6.49
N TYR A 60 -0.05 11.95 -5.77
CA TYR A 60 -1.04 13.02 -5.52
C TYR A 60 -1.72 13.47 -6.83
N PRO A 61 -3.03 13.81 -6.80
CA PRO A 61 -3.94 13.79 -5.65
C PRO A 61 -4.53 12.40 -5.35
N ASP A 62 -4.17 11.39 -6.12
CA ASP A 62 -4.74 10.05 -6.00
C ASP A 62 -4.06 9.23 -4.88
N THR A 63 -4.77 8.20 -4.44
CA THR A 63 -4.32 7.25 -3.42
C THR A 63 -4.57 5.84 -3.91
N GLY A 64 -3.63 4.92 -3.65
CA GLY A 64 -3.77 3.55 -4.14
C GLY A 64 -5.01 2.86 -3.58
N TRP A 65 -5.76 2.19 -4.46
CA TRP A 65 -7.00 1.47 -4.14
C TRP A 65 -6.90 0.00 -4.55
N LEU A 66 -7.76 -0.83 -3.96
CA LEU A 66 -7.86 -2.27 -4.25
C LEU A 66 -9.10 -2.54 -5.11
N THR A 67 -8.97 -3.33 -6.17
CA THR A 67 -10.13 -3.72 -6.98
C THR A 67 -11.03 -4.67 -6.19
N PRO A 68 -12.35 -4.73 -6.47
CA PRO A 68 -13.25 -5.68 -5.80
C PRO A 68 -12.82 -7.14 -5.94
N THR A 69 -12.30 -7.54 -7.10
CA THR A 69 -11.79 -8.90 -7.34
C THR A 69 -10.56 -9.19 -6.48
N ALA A 70 -9.58 -8.28 -6.43
CA ALA A 70 -8.39 -8.45 -5.60
C ALA A 70 -8.73 -8.43 -4.10
N ALA A 71 -9.76 -7.67 -3.70
CA ALA A 71 -10.30 -7.66 -2.35
C ALA A 71 -10.91 -9.02 -1.98
N GLU A 72 -11.72 -9.62 -2.85
CA GLU A 72 -12.30 -10.93 -2.62
C GLU A 72 -11.23 -12.02 -2.50
N GLU A 73 -10.23 -12.02 -3.39
CA GLU A 73 -9.13 -12.98 -3.37
C GLU A 73 -8.32 -12.90 -2.07
N ILE A 74 -7.98 -11.69 -1.61
CA ILE A 74 -7.20 -11.53 -0.38
C ILE A 74 -8.00 -11.92 0.86
N ILE A 75 -9.32 -11.68 0.89
CA ILE A 75 -10.20 -12.13 1.97
C ILE A 75 -10.26 -13.65 2.04
N GLN A 76 -10.48 -14.32 0.90
CA GLN A 76 -10.49 -15.77 0.86
C GLN A 76 -9.14 -16.36 1.31
N HIS A 77 -8.04 -15.74 0.89
CA HIS A 77 -6.70 -16.15 1.29
C HIS A 77 -6.47 -15.93 2.80
N ALA A 78 -6.81 -14.77 3.34
CA ALA A 78 -6.65 -14.47 4.76
C ALA A 78 -7.49 -15.40 5.64
N ASN A 79 -8.75 -15.66 5.26
CA ASN A 79 -9.64 -16.57 5.99
C ASN A 79 -9.08 -18.00 6.05
N LYS A 80 -8.51 -18.51 4.95
CA LYS A 80 -7.86 -19.83 4.93
C LYS A 80 -6.68 -19.95 5.89
N HIS A 81 -6.00 -18.83 6.15
CA HIS A 81 -4.81 -18.78 7.01
C HIS A 81 -5.09 -18.16 8.39
N ASN A 82 -6.36 -17.92 8.74
CA ASN A 82 -6.77 -17.21 9.96
C ASN A 82 -6.01 -15.89 10.18
N ALA A 83 -5.74 -15.17 9.09
CA ALA A 83 -4.99 -13.92 9.09
C ALA A 83 -5.93 -12.71 9.11
N LYS A 84 -5.50 -11.61 9.75
CA LYS A 84 -6.17 -10.30 9.68
C LYS A 84 -5.65 -9.51 8.49
N ILE A 85 -6.51 -8.78 7.81
CA ILE A 85 -6.12 -7.92 6.70
C ILE A 85 -5.94 -6.49 7.22
N LEU A 86 -4.84 -5.86 6.84
CA LEU A 86 -4.60 -4.44 7.04
C LEU A 86 -4.37 -3.78 5.68
N PHE A 87 -5.05 -2.67 5.42
CA PHE A 87 -4.85 -1.91 4.19
C PHE A 87 -4.01 -0.66 4.48
N ALA A 88 -3.00 -0.44 3.65
CA ALA A 88 -2.14 0.72 3.67
C ALA A 88 -2.25 1.44 2.32
N SER A 89 -2.98 2.56 2.29
CA SER A 89 -3.00 3.46 1.15
C SER A 89 -1.92 4.53 1.32
N VAL A 90 -1.07 4.67 0.31
CA VAL A 90 0.09 5.58 0.32
C VAL A 90 0.01 6.52 -0.88
N GLY A 91 -0.25 7.79 -0.63
CA GLY A 91 -0.07 8.86 -1.64
C GLY A 91 1.36 9.40 -1.57
N ILE A 92 2.07 9.47 -2.69
CA ILE A 92 3.42 10.03 -2.75
C ILE A 92 3.39 11.31 -3.59
N ALA A 93 3.88 12.40 -3.00
CA ALA A 93 4.01 13.69 -3.66
C ALA A 93 5.47 14.15 -3.70
N ASN A 94 5.85 14.84 -4.77
CA ASN A 94 7.15 15.50 -4.87
C ASN A 94 7.22 16.66 -3.84
N ALA A 95 8.12 16.56 -2.86
CA ALA A 95 8.24 17.57 -1.81
C ALA A 95 9.03 18.80 -2.23
N ASP A 96 9.81 18.71 -3.32
CA ASP A 96 10.56 19.82 -3.89
C ASP A 96 9.70 20.65 -4.89
N ALA A 97 8.42 20.28 -5.06
CA ALA A 97 7.49 20.91 -5.98
C ALA A 97 7.09 22.33 -5.52
N THR A 98 7.03 23.25 -6.48
CA THR A 98 6.57 24.64 -6.25
C THR A 98 5.16 24.89 -6.77
N SER A 99 4.56 23.90 -7.44
CA SER A 99 3.18 23.92 -7.94
C SER A 99 2.52 22.55 -7.79
N GLU A 100 1.18 22.52 -7.72
CA GLU A 100 0.41 21.27 -7.61
C GLU A 100 0.71 20.28 -8.74
N LYS A 101 0.92 20.78 -9.96
CA LYS A 101 1.27 19.94 -11.13
C LYS A 101 2.64 19.27 -10.99
N GLU A 102 3.56 19.84 -10.24
CA GLU A 102 4.86 19.23 -9.95
C GLU A 102 4.77 18.20 -8.82
N MET A 103 3.80 18.35 -7.90
CA MET A 103 3.58 17.40 -6.80
C MET A 103 3.21 16.00 -7.32
N GLU A 104 2.51 15.92 -8.45
CA GLU A 104 2.13 14.66 -9.11
C GLU A 104 3.32 13.90 -9.72
N HIS A 105 4.50 14.53 -9.79
CA HIS A 105 5.67 14.02 -10.52
C HIS A 105 6.88 13.82 -9.59
N PRO A 106 6.86 12.82 -8.70
CA PRO A 106 7.99 12.50 -7.84
C PRO A 106 9.19 12.02 -8.68
N MET A 107 10.38 12.53 -8.33
CA MET A 107 11.64 12.26 -9.03
C MET A 107 12.56 11.39 -8.20
N LYS A 108 13.32 10.51 -8.85
CA LYS A 108 14.41 9.72 -8.24
C LYS A 108 15.35 10.63 -7.47
N ASP A 109 15.75 10.18 -6.28
CA ASP A 109 16.61 10.89 -5.32
C ASP A 109 16.07 12.25 -4.86
N GLY A 110 14.79 12.54 -5.08
CA GLY A 110 14.11 13.72 -4.55
C GLY A 110 13.58 13.53 -3.13
N HIS A 111 13.07 14.62 -2.55
CA HIS A 111 12.32 14.56 -1.29
C HIS A 111 10.85 14.22 -1.58
N TYR A 112 10.21 13.45 -0.69
CA TYR A 112 8.83 13.01 -0.87
C TYR A 112 7.97 13.32 0.35
N TYR A 113 6.74 13.81 0.11
CA TYR A 113 5.68 13.79 1.09
C TYR A 113 4.87 12.50 0.93
N PHE A 114 4.65 11.82 2.05
CA PHE A 114 3.83 10.61 2.11
C PHE A 114 2.50 10.96 2.78
N ASN A 115 1.40 10.86 2.04
CA ASN A 115 0.06 10.86 2.60
C ASN A 115 -0.31 9.41 2.95
N TYR A 116 -0.16 9.06 4.22
CA TYR A 116 -0.47 7.74 4.74
C TYR A 116 -1.62 7.83 5.74
N THR A 117 -2.72 7.12 5.45
CA THR A 117 -3.93 7.15 6.28
C THR A 117 -3.91 6.15 7.44
N GLY A 118 -2.78 5.46 7.68
CA GLY A 118 -2.67 4.43 8.71
C GLY A 118 -2.90 3.01 8.20
N LEU A 119 -2.85 2.04 9.11
CA LEU A 119 -3.34 0.68 8.86
C LEU A 119 -4.82 0.64 9.25
N SER A 120 -5.69 0.64 8.25
CA SER A 120 -7.11 0.40 8.50
C SER A 120 -7.35 -1.11 8.50
N ILE A 121 -7.95 -1.60 9.59
CA ILE A 121 -8.72 -2.85 9.53
C ILE A 121 -9.95 -2.48 8.72
N GLU A 122 -10.06 -2.99 7.51
CA GLU A 122 -11.27 -2.88 6.71
C GLU A 122 -12.12 -4.13 7.00
N PRO A 123 -13.03 -4.11 8.00
CA PRO A 123 -13.92 -5.25 8.26
C PRO A 123 -14.92 -5.52 7.11
N ASN A 124 -14.89 -4.68 6.06
CA ASN A 124 -15.96 -4.48 5.10
C ASN A 124 -15.44 -4.37 3.65
N LEU A 125 -14.38 -5.11 3.30
CA LEU A 125 -13.93 -5.25 1.91
C LEU A 125 -15.00 -5.88 0.98
N LEU A 126 -16.12 -6.38 1.54
CA LEU A 126 -17.26 -6.96 0.84
C LEU A 126 -18.62 -6.43 1.35
N ILE A 127 -18.80 -5.13 1.61
CA ILE A 127 -20.20 -4.64 1.64
C ILE A 127 -20.70 -4.70 0.19
N THR A 128 -21.30 -5.83 -0.16
CA THR A 128 -22.10 -5.96 -1.36
C THR A 128 -23.12 -4.83 -1.37
N PRO A 129 -23.33 -4.09 -2.48
CA PRO A 129 -24.63 -3.48 -2.65
C PRO A 129 -25.63 -4.63 -2.65
N SER A 130 -26.47 -4.71 -1.60
CA SER A 130 -27.62 -5.60 -1.60
C SER A 130 -28.37 -5.39 -2.90
N PRO A 131 -28.56 -6.42 -3.75
CA PRO A 131 -29.50 -6.30 -4.84
C PRO A 131 -30.90 -6.21 -4.23
N ASN A 132 -31.56 -5.08 -4.47
CA ASN A 132 -33.03 -4.97 -4.37
C ASN A 132 -33.69 -5.90 -5.39
#